data_AF-A0A423XH75-F1
#
_entry.id   AF-A0A423XH75-F1
#
_cell.length_a   1.000
_cell.length_b   1.000
_cell.length_c   1.000
_cell.angle_alpha   90.00
_cell.angle_beta   90.00
_cell.angle_gamma   90.00
#
_symmetry.space_group_name_H-M   'P 1'
#
loop_
_entity.id
_entity.type
_entity.pdbx_description
1 polymer ?
#
loop_
_entity_poly.entity_id
_entity_poly.type
_entity_poly.pdbx_seq_one_letter_code
_entity_poly.pdbx_strand_id
1 'polypeptide(L)'
;MASDDSLPTLKILLIGPSGAGKSALLTRYCEDVFEPESATATIGIDFKRWFDEVEMNTVPGVALYLVGTKIDRPRAVPTEEGRALALAHGAGFCEVSAKTSDNVREPFVEVVDLAVADPALLREADRGREGTVSVDGAAGGGGCSC
;
A
#
# COMPACT_ATOMS: atom_id res chain seq x y z
N MET A 1 -11.05 31.35 -18.15
CA MET A 1 -11.47 30.38 -17.12
C MET A 1 -10.45 29.25 -17.16
N ALA A 2 -9.38 29.34 -16.36
CA ALA A 2 -8.47 28.23 -16.18
C ALA A 2 -9.19 27.23 -15.27
N SER A 3 -9.65 26.12 -15.84
CA SER A 3 -10.03 24.95 -15.04
C SER A 3 -8.80 24.54 -14.24
N ASP A 4 -8.95 24.46 -12.92
CA ASP A 4 -7.92 24.00 -12.00
C ASP A 4 -7.53 22.57 -12.42
N ASP A 5 -6.39 22.43 -13.09
CA ASP A 5 -5.88 21.18 -13.66
C ASP A 5 -5.15 20.39 -12.56
N SER A 6 -5.76 20.30 -11.37
CA SER A 6 -5.18 19.60 -10.23
C SER A 6 -5.41 18.10 -10.41
N LEU A 7 -4.32 17.36 -10.66
CA LEU A 7 -4.37 15.90 -10.71
C LEU A 7 -4.80 15.35 -9.33
N PRO A 8 -5.66 14.31 -9.29
CA PRO A 8 -6.09 13.72 -8.03
C PRO A 8 -4.89 13.09 -7.30
N THR A 9 -4.88 13.20 -5.98
CA THR A 9 -3.85 12.56 -5.14
C THR A 9 -4.32 11.19 -4.68
N LEU A 10 -3.66 10.12 -5.09
CA LEU A 10 -3.92 8.78 -4.59
C LEU A 10 -3.06 8.47 -3.36
N LYS A 11 -3.67 7.93 -2.30
CA LYS A 11 -2.95 7.42 -1.12
C LYS A 11 -2.93 5.91 -1.17
N ILE A 12 -1.73 5.32 -1.24
CA ILE A 12 -1.54 3.86 -1.26
C ILE A 12 -1.06 3.41 0.14
N LEU A 13 -1.73 2.41 0.70
CA LEU A 13 -1.38 1.81 1.99
C LEU A 13 -0.97 0.34 1.78
N LEU A 14 0.26 -0.01 2.15
CA LEU A 14 0.76 -1.39 2.08
C LEU A 14 0.58 -2.08 3.43
N ILE A 15 -0.22 -3.14 3.48
CA ILE A 15 -0.49 -3.91 4.70
C ILE A 15 -0.07 -5.37 4.52
N GLY A 16 0.33 -6.02 5.61
CA GLY A 16 0.74 -7.42 5.65
C GLY A 16 1.66 -7.73 6.83
N PRO A 17 1.93 -9.01 7.13
CA PRO A 17 2.73 -9.39 8.30
C PRO A 17 4.17 -8.87 8.23
N SER A 18 4.84 -8.82 9.39
CA SER A 18 6.27 -8.52 9.44
C SER A 18 7.04 -9.52 8.58
N GLY A 19 8.05 -9.03 7.85
CA GLY A 19 8.81 -9.85 6.92
C GLY A 19 8.09 -10.22 5.63
N ALA A 20 6.83 -9.81 5.38
CA ALA A 20 6.16 -10.06 4.09
C ALA A 20 6.85 -9.39 2.89
N GLY A 21 7.77 -8.44 3.12
CA GLY A 21 8.53 -7.78 2.05
C GLY A 21 7.93 -6.45 1.57
N LYS A 22 7.05 -5.82 2.36
CA LYS A 22 6.45 -4.51 2.06
C LYS A 22 7.50 -3.43 1.75
N SER A 23 8.43 -3.21 2.68
CA SER A 23 9.50 -2.22 2.54
C SER A 23 10.43 -2.56 1.38
N ALA A 24 10.82 -3.83 1.25
CA ALA A 24 11.64 -4.29 0.14
C ALA A 24 10.96 -4.06 -1.23
N LEU A 25 9.64 -4.26 -1.33
CA LEU A 25 8.88 -3.99 -2.55
C LEU A 25 8.84 -2.49 -2.86
N LEU A 26 8.60 -1.65 -1.85
CA LEU A 26 8.53 -0.19 -2.03
C LEU A 26 9.90 0.39 -2.41
N THR A 27 10.96 0.02 -1.70
CA THR A 27 12.34 0.41 -2.04
C THR A 27 12.70 -0.08 -3.44
N ARG A 28 12.36 -1.33 -3.78
CA ARG A 28 12.62 -1.85 -5.13
C ARG A 28 11.87 -1.07 -6.20
N TYR A 29 10.63 -0.65 -5.95
CA TYR A 29 9.85 0.15 -6.89
C TYR A 29 10.39 1.57 -7.06
N CYS A 30 10.68 2.27 -5.95
CA CYS A 30 11.07 3.67 -5.95
C CYS A 30 12.53 3.90 -6.35
N GLU A 31 13.44 3.04 -5.87
CA GLU A 31 14.88 3.24 -5.95
C GLU A 31 15.57 2.23 -6.87
N ASP A 32 14.86 1.19 -7.31
CA ASP A 32 15.42 0.06 -8.07
C ASP A 32 16.62 -0.61 -7.35
N VAL A 33 16.60 -0.59 -6.01
CA VAL A 33 17.60 -1.19 -5.13
C VAL A 33 16.99 -2.35 -4.35
N PHE A 34 17.79 -3.38 -4.09
CA PHE A 34 17.43 -4.47 -3.17
C PHE A 34 18.57 -4.75 -2.20
N GLU A 35 18.32 -4.50 -0.92
CA GLU A 35 19.28 -4.75 0.16
C GLU A 35 18.85 -5.98 0.98
N PRO A 36 19.56 -7.11 0.89
CA PRO A 36 19.16 -8.34 1.58
C PRO A 36 19.16 -8.23 3.10
N GLU A 37 19.97 -7.32 3.67
CA GLU A 37 20.07 -7.10 5.12
C GLU A 37 19.10 -6.03 5.65
N SER A 38 18.58 -5.17 4.78
CA SER A 38 17.59 -4.12 5.11
C SER A 38 16.18 -4.69 5.33
N ALA A 39 16.00 -6.01 5.14
CA ALA A 39 14.79 -6.73 5.51
C ALA A 39 14.54 -6.83 7.04
N THR A 40 15.43 -6.25 7.85
CA THR A 40 15.24 -6.04 9.29
C THR A 40 13.93 -5.31 9.57
N ALA A 41 13.18 -5.79 10.55
CA ALA A 41 11.83 -5.34 10.88
C ALA A 41 11.70 -3.80 10.88
N THR A 42 11.05 -3.26 9.85
CA THR A 42 10.53 -1.88 9.90
C THR A 42 9.58 -1.77 11.08
N ILE A 43 9.67 -0.67 11.84
CA ILE A 43 8.72 -0.31 12.89
C ILE A 43 7.35 -0.14 12.21
N GLY A 44 6.60 -1.23 12.17
CA GLY A 44 5.36 -1.37 11.45
C GLY A 44 4.45 -2.20 12.33
N ILE A 45 3.35 -1.58 12.73
CA ILE A 45 2.35 -2.07 13.67
C ILE A 45 1.95 -3.51 13.30
N ASP A 46 1.92 -4.39 14.31
CA ASP A 46 1.77 -5.84 14.19
C ASP A 46 0.29 -6.21 13.92
N PHE A 47 -0.11 -6.31 12.65
CA PHE A 47 -1.51 -6.49 12.26
C PHE A 47 -1.84 -7.94 11.87
N LYS A 48 -1.91 -8.83 12.86
CA LYS A 48 -2.32 -10.23 12.70
C LYS A 48 -3.84 -10.40 12.42
N ARG A 49 -4.59 -9.32 12.15
CA ARG A 49 -6.06 -9.27 11.92
C ARG A 49 -6.45 -8.52 10.62
N TRP A 50 -5.54 -8.36 9.66
CA TRP A 50 -5.69 -7.38 8.57
C TRP A 50 -6.86 -7.61 7.59
N PHE A 51 -7.13 -8.83 7.13
CA PHE A 51 -8.26 -9.05 6.21
C PHE A 51 -9.58 -8.76 6.92
N ASP A 52 -9.78 -9.30 8.12
CA ASP A 52 -10.95 -9.02 8.94
C ASP A 52 -11.06 -7.54 9.32
N GLU A 53 -9.97 -6.82 9.60
CA GLU A 53 -10.01 -5.38 9.92
C GLU A 53 -10.28 -4.48 8.72
N VAL A 54 -9.78 -4.84 7.53
CA VAL A 54 -10.09 -4.12 6.28
C VAL A 54 -11.52 -4.40 5.86
N GLU A 55 -12.03 -5.62 6.05
CA GLU A 55 -13.43 -5.97 5.81
C GLU A 55 -14.39 -5.35 6.86
N MET A 56 -14.02 -5.37 8.14
CA MET A 56 -14.83 -4.79 9.23
C MET A 56 -14.78 -3.25 9.24
N ASN A 57 -13.79 -2.63 8.60
CA ASN A 57 -13.70 -1.18 8.40
C ASN A 57 -13.64 -0.81 6.92
N THR A 58 -14.23 -1.61 6.01
CA THR A 58 -14.24 -1.24 4.58
C THR A 58 -15.06 0.02 4.45
N VAL A 59 -14.35 1.15 4.46
CA VAL A 59 -14.88 2.42 4.04
C VAL A 59 -15.24 2.18 2.57
N PRO A 60 -16.51 2.36 2.16
CA PRO A 60 -16.81 2.47 0.75
C PRO A 60 -15.81 3.45 0.14
N GLY A 61 -15.17 3.07 -0.96
CA GLY A 61 -14.19 3.93 -1.59
C GLY A 61 -12.72 3.51 -1.48
N VAL A 62 -12.41 2.19 -1.43
CA VAL A 62 -11.01 1.69 -1.48
C VAL A 62 -10.86 0.62 -2.57
N ALA A 63 -9.84 0.75 -3.42
CA ALA A 63 -9.39 -0.31 -4.32
C ALA A 63 -8.46 -1.28 -3.55
N LEU A 64 -8.82 -2.56 -3.51
CA LEU A 64 -8.01 -3.60 -2.87
C LEU A 64 -7.14 -4.33 -3.90
N TYR A 65 -5.89 -4.61 -3.52
CA TYR A 65 -4.95 -5.33 -4.39
C TYR A 65 -4.09 -6.28 -3.54
N LEU A 66 -4.12 -7.58 -3.87
CA LEU A 66 -3.36 -8.62 -3.18
C LEU A 66 -2.03 -8.86 -3.91
N VAL A 67 -0.92 -8.82 -3.17
CA VAL A 67 0.42 -9.03 -3.73
C VAL A 67 1.07 -10.27 -3.11
N GLY A 68 1.30 -11.29 -3.93
CA GLY A 68 2.11 -12.46 -3.55
C GLY A 68 3.60 -12.15 -3.69
N THR A 69 4.34 -12.02 -2.59
CA THR A 69 5.75 -11.61 -2.65
C THR A 69 6.71 -12.80 -2.61
N LYS A 70 7.97 -12.54 -2.99
CA LYS A 70 9.12 -13.46 -2.87
C LYS A 70 8.99 -14.72 -3.74
N ILE A 71 8.49 -14.58 -4.96
CA ILE A 71 8.43 -15.70 -5.93
C ILE A 71 9.80 -16.27 -6.32
N ASP A 72 10.89 -15.60 -5.95
CA ASP A 72 12.27 -16.11 -6.03
C ASP A 72 12.57 -17.26 -5.05
N ARG A 73 11.61 -17.64 -4.20
CA ARG A 73 11.73 -18.69 -3.18
C ARG A 73 10.73 -19.83 -3.44
N PRO A 74 10.96 -21.02 -2.86
CA PRO A 74 9.96 -22.10 -2.88
C PRO A 74 8.60 -21.58 -2.39
N ARG A 75 7.56 -21.88 -3.16
CA ARG A 75 6.21 -21.39 -2.89
C ARG A 75 5.65 -22.02 -1.62
N ALA A 76 5.16 -21.18 -0.72
CA ALA A 76 4.37 -21.61 0.42
C ALA A 76 2.87 -21.75 0.08
N VAL A 77 2.39 -20.97 -0.90
CA VAL A 77 1.00 -20.93 -1.35
C VAL A 77 0.98 -21.05 -2.89
N PRO A 78 0.12 -21.90 -3.48
CA PRO A 78 -0.08 -21.97 -4.92
C PRO A 78 -0.66 -20.66 -5.48
N THR A 79 -0.24 -20.26 -6.67
CA THR A 79 -0.72 -19.04 -7.34
C THR A 79 -2.25 -19.01 -7.49
N GLU A 80 -2.87 -20.15 -7.81
CA GLU A 80 -4.31 -20.26 -7.99
C GLU A 80 -5.07 -19.97 -6.68
N GLU A 81 -4.51 -20.36 -5.53
CA GLU A 81 -5.11 -20.09 -4.23
C GLU A 81 -5.09 -18.59 -3.91
N GLY A 82 -3.95 -17.93 -4.14
CA GLY A 82 -3.84 -16.47 -3.98
C GLY A 82 -4.78 -15.71 -4.90
N ARG A 83 -4.90 -16.16 -6.15
CA ARG A 83 -5.81 -15.56 -7.14
C ARG A 83 -7.28 -15.75 -6.76
N ALA A 84 -7.67 -16.95 -6.33
CA ALA A 84 -9.02 -17.24 -5.90
C ALA A 84 -9.41 -16.41 -4.68
N LEU A 85 -8.48 -16.21 -3.73
CA LEU A 85 -8.68 -15.35 -2.57
C LEU A 85 -8.90 -13.89 -3.01
N ALA A 86 -8.04 -13.34 -3.88
CA ALA A 86 -8.21 -11.98 -4.39
C ALA A 86 -9.57 -11.78 -5.05
N LEU A 87 -9.99 -12.71 -5.91
CA LEU A 87 -11.28 -12.67 -6.59
C LEU A 87 -12.45 -12.70 -5.60
N ALA A 88 -12.38 -13.52 -4.55
CA ALA A 88 -13.41 -13.61 -3.52
C ALA A 88 -13.63 -12.29 -2.77
N HIS A 89 -12.58 -11.47 -2.66
CA HIS A 89 -12.60 -10.16 -2.00
C HIS A 89 -12.67 -8.97 -2.97
N GLY A 90 -12.88 -9.22 -4.27
CA GLY A 90 -12.94 -8.15 -5.29
C GLY A 90 -11.62 -7.39 -5.47
N ALA A 91 -10.49 -8.03 -5.14
CA ALA A 91 -9.16 -7.44 -5.22
C ALA A 91 -8.45 -7.80 -6.53
N GLY A 92 -7.57 -6.90 -6.99
CA GLY A 92 -6.55 -7.24 -7.98
C GLY A 92 -5.53 -8.24 -7.41
N PHE A 93 -4.75 -8.89 -8.28
CA PHE A 93 -3.74 -9.86 -7.85
C PHE A 93 -2.52 -9.87 -8.77
N CYS A 94 -1.34 -9.78 -8.17
CA CYS A 94 -0.06 -10.00 -8.84
C CYS A 94 0.93 -10.71 -7.91
N GLU A 95 1.88 -11.42 -8.49
CA GLU A 95 3.00 -11.99 -7.77
C GLU A 95 4.31 -11.30 -8.15
N VAL A 96 5.16 -11.00 -7.17
CA VAL A 96 6.36 -10.18 -7.34
C VAL A 96 7.58 -10.78 -6.65
N SER A 97 8.75 -10.42 -7.15
CA SER A 97 9.99 -10.53 -6.39
C SER A 97 10.73 -9.20 -6.36
N ALA A 98 10.85 -8.63 -5.15
CA ALA A 98 11.72 -7.49 -4.93
C ALA A 98 13.19 -7.83 -5.18
N LYS A 99 13.59 -9.10 -5.04
CA LYS A 99 14.98 -9.55 -5.17
C LYS A 99 15.41 -9.65 -6.63
N THR A 100 14.57 -10.25 -7.48
CA THR A 100 14.86 -10.44 -8.91
C THR A 100 14.24 -9.36 -9.80
N SER A 101 13.50 -8.43 -9.19
CA SER A 101 12.76 -7.36 -9.88
C SER A 101 11.56 -7.80 -10.69
N ASP A 102 11.21 -9.08 -10.64
CA ASP A 102 10.05 -9.62 -11.36
C ASP A 102 8.78 -8.93 -10.86
N ASN A 103 8.03 -8.36 -11.81
CA ASN A 103 6.67 -7.84 -11.63
C ASN A 103 6.52 -6.67 -10.63
N VAL A 104 7.62 -6.05 -10.20
CA VAL A 104 7.60 -5.01 -9.14
C VAL A 104 6.73 -3.81 -9.47
N ARG A 105 6.63 -3.42 -10.75
CA ARG A 105 5.87 -2.23 -11.19
C ARG A 105 4.37 -2.49 -11.35
N GLU A 106 4.00 -3.70 -11.75
CA GLU A 106 2.63 -4.07 -12.10
C GLU A 106 1.60 -3.76 -11.00
N PRO A 107 1.78 -4.15 -9.72
CA PRO A 107 0.76 -3.89 -8.71
C PRO A 107 0.50 -2.40 -8.46
N PHE A 108 1.53 -1.55 -8.64
CA PHE A 108 1.39 -0.10 -8.45
C PHE A 108 0.69 0.56 -9.64
N VAL A 109 0.91 0.08 -10.85
CA VAL A 109 0.21 0.58 -12.05
C VAL A 109 -1.24 0.13 -12.04
N GLU A 110 -1.48 -1.16 -11.80
CA GLU A 110 -2.82 -1.71 -11.83
C GLU A 110 -3.72 -1.15 -10.72
N VAL A 111 -3.20 -0.91 -9.50
CA VAL A 111 -4.01 -0.27 -8.45
C VAL A 111 -4.38 1.18 -8.79
N VAL A 112 -3.52 1.89 -9.52
CA VAL A 112 -3.83 3.24 -10.01
C VAL A 112 -4.90 3.16 -11.10
N ASP A 113 -4.79 2.22 -12.04
CA ASP A 113 -5.79 2.03 -13.10
C ASP A 113 -7.15 1.67 -12.50
N LEU A 114 -7.19 0.81 -11.47
CA LEU A 114 -8.41 0.50 -10.73
C LEU A 114 -8.99 1.75 -10.03
N ALA A 115 -8.14 2.57 -9.41
CA ALA A 115 -8.58 3.79 -8.74
C ALA A 115 -9.14 4.83 -9.73
N VAL A 116 -8.53 4.96 -10.90
CA VAL A 116 -8.95 5.90 -11.95
C VAL A 116 -10.22 5.43 -12.67
N ALA A 117 -10.40 4.12 -12.81
CA ALA A 117 -11.59 3.53 -13.43
C ALA A 117 -12.87 3.74 -12.61
N ASP A 118 -12.76 4.03 -11.31
CA ASP A 118 -13.89 4.34 -10.43
C ASP A 118 -13.82 5.79 -9.92
N PRO A 119 -14.58 6.71 -10.55
CA PRO A 119 -14.65 8.12 -10.13
C PRO A 119 -15.14 8.34 -8.69
N ALA A 120 -15.77 7.35 -8.03
CA ALA A 120 -16.13 7.47 -6.63
C ALA A 120 -14.89 7.49 -5.73
N LEU A 121 -13.87 6.68 -6.05
CA LEU A 121 -12.59 6.61 -5.33
C LEU A 121 -11.82 7.93 -5.38
N LEU A 122 -11.88 8.61 -6.52
CA LEU A 122 -11.17 9.87 -6.72
C LEU A 122 -11.80 11.06 -5.97
N ARG A 123 -13.12 11.06 -5.79
CA ARG A 123 -13.85 12.15 -5.10
C ARG A 123 -13.65 12.15 -3.59
N GLU A 124 -13.36 11.00 -3.01
CA GLU A 124 -13.11 10.86 -1.58
C GLU A 124 -11.70 11.27 -1.16
N ALA A 125 -10.72 11.12 -2.05
CA ALA A 125 -9.34 11.56 -1.82
C ALA A 125 -9.23 13.08 -1.57
N ASP A 126 -10.08 13.88 -2.21
CA ASP A 126 -10.08 15.35 -2.07
C ASP A 126 -10.61 15.85 -0.71
N ARG A 127 -11.44 15.06 -0.02
CA ARG A 127 -11.97 15.44 1.31
C ARG A 127 -10.92 15.34 2.43
N GLY A 128 -9.77 14.72 2.19
CA GLY A 128 -8.71 14.52 3.19
C GLY A 128 -7.73 15.67 3.37
N ARG A 129 -7.98 16.85 2.77
CA ARG A 129 -7.03 17.98 2.74
C ARG A 129 -7.05 18.87 4.00
N GLU A 130 -7.88 18.59 5.00
CA GLU A 130 -7.95 19.36 6.26
C GLU A 130 -7.12 18.78 7.44
N GLY A 131 -6.38 17.68 7.27
CA GLY A 131 -5.84 16.94 8.41
C GLY A 131 -4.36 16.55 8.40
N THR A 132 -3.50 17.15 7.57
CA THR A 132 -2.06 16.81 7.58
C THR A 132 -1.32 17.70 8.60
N VAL A 133 -1.02 17.15 9.78
CA VAL A 133 -0.10 17.79 10.74
C VAL A 133 1.29 17.80 10.11
N SER A 134 1.77 18.99 9.76
CA SER A 134 3.16 19.20 9.37
C SER A 134 4.02 19.08 10.62
N VAL A 135 4.82 18.02 10.71
CA VAL A 135 5.78 17.86 11.80
C VAL A 135 7.08 18.56 11.39
N ASP A 136 7.06 19.89 11.40
CA ASP A 136 8.31 20.65 11.34
C ASP A 136 8.93 20.63 12.74
N GLY A 137 10.05 19.94 12.85
CA GLY A 137 10.88 19.93 14.05
C GLY A 137 11.43 21.32 14.33
N ALA A 138 10.98 21.93 15.41
CA ALA A 138 11.69 22.99 16.10
C ALA A 138 11.53 22.81 17.61
N ALA A 139 12.67 22.63 18.27
CA ALA A 139 12.80 22.62 19.71
C ALA A 139 12.24 23.92 20.33
N GLY A 140 11.56 23.79 21.47
CA GLY A 140 11.13 24.94 22.26
C GLY A 140 10.18 24.52 23.38
N GLY A 141 10.66 24.54 24.61
CA GLY A 141 9.93 24.11 25.80
C GLY A 141 8.79 25.04 26.22
N GLY A 142 8.11 24.63 27.30
CA GLY A 142 7.19 25.46 28.06
C GLY A 142 5.82 24.82 28.20
N GLY A 143 5.51 24.31 29.40
CA GLY A 143 4.19 23.79 29.71
C GLY A 143 3.16 24.90 29.91
N CYS A 144 1.88 24.52 29.97
CA CYS A 144 0.94 25.00 30.98
C CYS A 144 -0.32 24.12 30.97
N SER A 145 -0.90 24.01 32.16
CA SER A 145 -2.16 23.38 32.52
C SER A 145 -3.32 24.37 32.36
N CYS A 146 -4.38 23.97 31.68
CA CYS A 146 -5.77 24.30 32.01
C CYS A 146 -6.74 23.39 31.25
#